data_AF-A0A1Y6FJ41-F1
#
_entry.id   AF-A0A1Y6FJ41-F1
#
_cell.length_a   1.000
_cell.length_b   1.000
_cell.length_c   1.000
_cell.angle_alpha   90.00
_cell.angle_beta   90.00
_cell.angle_gamma   90.00
#
_symmetry.space_group_name_H-M   'P 1'
#
loop_
_entity.id
_entity.type
_entity.pdbx_description
1 polymer ?
#
loop_
_entity_poly.entity_id
_entity_poly.type
_entity_poly.pdbx_seq_one_letter_code
_entity_poly.pdbx_strand_id
1 'polypeptide(L)'
;MDEMRSLRQTLRPIWVPSLALVSLLVASGLGFSGADRNAAPPSPDTLIVERVRIDRVQHTREPAGPSGPSLRTGVALPLAQSDDWPGITFRFSGAAAGVSIIPPVVFDLYLTSSLAEQAERRRQWPNVFPQLQVHGVAQDGKLLVDPQAAYDLSAHQKRQGALFGYGFLALAVVPAVFLVRRARKVFALLMN
;
A
#
# COMPACT_ATOMS: atom_id res chain seq x y z
N MET A 1 -32.92 -10.89 47.90
CA MET A 1 -32.44 -9.76 47.05
C MET A 1 -30.91 -9.71 46.92
N ASP A 2 -30.17 -10.40 47.78
CA ASP A 2 -28.70 -10.38 47.75
C ASP A 2 -28.07 -11.24 46.63
N GLU A 3 -28.73 -12.32 46.19
CA GLU A 3 -28.25 -13.15 45.06
C GLU A 3 -28.22 -12.39 43.72
N MET A 4 -29.24 -11.56 43.42
CA MET A 4 -29.25 -10.73 42.21
C MET A 4 -28.21 -9.59 42.26
N ARG A 5 -27.86 -9.08 43.45
CA ARG A 5 -26.76 -8.11 43.62
C ARG A 5 -25.40 -8.78 43.45
N SER A 6 -25.22 -9.99 43.97
CA SER A 6 -24.04 -10.83 43.78
C SER A 6 -23.81 -11.19 42.30
N LEU A 7 -24.86 -11.63 41.59
CA LEU A 7 -24.80 -11.88 40.14
C LEU A 7 -24.49 -10.61 39.33
N ARG A 8 -25.13 -9.47 39.65
CA ARG A 8 -24.79 -8.19 39.02
C ARG A 8 -23.37 -7.73 39.32
N GLN A 9 -22.82 -7.94 40.51
CA GLN A 9 -21.42 -7.61 40.85
C GLN A 9 -20.43 -8.56 40.16
N THR A 10 -20.81 -9.81 39.92
CA THR A 10 -19.97 -10.81 39.25
C THR A 10 -19.92 -10.60 37.73
N LEU A 11 -21.04 -10.18 37.11
CA LEU A 11 -21.15 -9.87 35.67
C LEU A 11 -20.73 -8.43 35.31
N ARG A 12 -20.75 -7.49 36.26
CA ARG A 12 -20.53 -6.04 36.00
C ARG A 12 -19.17 -5.61 35.43
N PRO A 13 -18.04 -6.33 35.52
CA PRO A 13 -16.79 -5.82 34.96
C PRO A 13 -16.22 -6.71 33.83
N ILE A 14 -17.06 -7.46 33.11
CA ILE A 14 -16.62 -8.19 31.90
C ILE A 14 -16.57 -7.25 30.69
N TRP A 15 -17.41 -6.20 30.68
CA TRP A 15 -17.50 -5.28 29.55
C TRP A 15 -16.21 -4.50 29.28
N VAL A 16 -15.49 -4.04 30.31
CA VAL A 16 -14.21 -3.31 30.16
C VAL A 16 -13.14 -4.16 29.47
N PRO A 17 -12.80 -5.37 29.94
CA PRO A 17 -11.81 -6.19 29.24
C PRO A 17 -12.30 -6.67 27.87
N SER A 18 -13.61 -6.90 27.68
CA SER A 18 -14.16 -7.19 26.34
C SER A 18 -13.99 -6.02 25.38
N LEU A 19 -14.32 -4.80 25.81
CA LEU A 19 -14.19 -3.60 24.98
C LEU A 19 -12.72 -3.32 24.66
N ALA A 20 -11.82 -3.50 25.64
CA ALA A 20 -10.38 -3.38 25.44
C ALA A 20 -9.87 -4.42 24.43
N LEU A 21 -10.30 -5.68 24.54
CA LEU A 21 -9.95 -6.74 23.59
C LEU A 21 -10.41 -6.40 22.17
N VAL A 22 -11.69 -6.05 22.01
CA VAL A 22 -12.25 -5.69 20.69
C VAL A 22 -11.52 -4.48 20.11
N SER A 23 -11.26 -3.45 20.91
CA SER A 23 -10.54 -2.24 20.45
C SER A 23 -9.12 -2.58 19.98
N LEU A 24 -8.40 -3.44 20.70
CA LEU A 24 -7.05 -3.87 20.34
C LEU A 24 -7.04 -4.75 19.08
N LEU A 25 -8.04 -5.62 18.92
CA LEU A 25 -8.20 -6.42 17.70
C LEU A 25 -8.53 -5.55 16.48
N VAL A 26 -9.41 -4.55 16.63
CA VAL A 26 -9.70 -3.57 15.58
C VAL A 26 -8.44 -2.76 15.23
N ALA A 27 -7.70 -2.26 16.22
CA ALA A 27 -6.46 -1.53 16.00
C ALA A 27 -5.39 -2.40 15.32
N SER A 28 -5.29 -3.67 15.69
CA SER A 28 -4.42 -4.66 15.04
C SER A 28 -4.80 -4.85 13.56
N GLY A 29 -6.10 -5.04 13.29
CA GLY A 29 -6.63 -5.14 11.93
C GLY A 29 -6.37 -3.90 11.09
N LEU A 30 -6.47 -2.69 11.67
CA LEU A 30 -6.12 -1.45 10.99
C LEU A 30 -4.61 -1.38 10.66
N GLY A 31 -3.74 -1.81 11.56
CA GLY A 31 -2.29 -1.89 11.34
C GLY A 31 -1.93 -2.82 10.17
N PHE A 32 -2.48 -4.04 10.15
CA PHE A 32 -2.27 -4.98 9.06
C PHE A 32 -2.90 -4.52 7.75
N SER A 33 -4.12 -3.96 7.78
CA SER A 33 -4.76 -3.42 6.58
C SER A 33 -3.97 -2.27 5.98
N GLY A 34 -3.35 -1.42 6.81
CA GLY A 34 -2.43 -0.38 6.36
C GLY A 34 -1.18 -0.94 5.69
N ALA A 35 -0.62 -2.03 6.22
CA ALA A 35 0.53 -2.71 5.63
C ALA A 35 0.20 -3.37 4.28
N ASP A 36 -0.99 -3.97 4.13
CA ASP A 36 -1.41 -4.63 2.90
C ASP A 36 -1.78 -3.66 1.77
N ARG A 37 -2.31 -2.48 2.12
CA ARG A 37 -2.67 -1.45 1.12
C ARG A 37 -1.43 -0.80 0.47
N ASN A 38 -0.27 -0.89 1.11
CA ASN A 38 0.99 -0.41 0.55
C ASN A 38 1.59 -1.48 -0.36
N ALA A 39 1.16 -1.48 -1.62
CA ALA A 39 1.85 -2.22 -2.68
C ALA A 39 3.26 -1.65 -2.83
N ALA A 40 4.27 -2.42 -2.40
CA ALA A 40 5.65 -2.01 -2.57
C ALA A 40 5.96 -1.93 -4.08
N PRO A 41 6.67 -0.89 -4.54
CA PRO A 41 7.17 -0.87 -5.90
C PRO A 41 8.10 -2.06 -6.13
N PRO A 42 8.31 -2.48 -7.39
CA PRO A 42 9.29 -3.51 -7.72
C PRO A 42 10.67 -3.15 -7.15
N SER A 43 11.46 -4.18 -6.84
CA SER A 43 12.83 -3.99 -6.34
C SER A 43 13.66 -3.17 -7.33
N PRO A 44 14.47 -2.21 -6.86
CA PRO A 44 15.28 -1.36 -7.74
C PRO A 44 16.24 -2.16 -8.61
N ASP A 45 16.77 -3.29 -8.10
CA ASP A 45 17.66 -4.19 -8.84
C ASP A 45 16.99 -4.90 -10.04
N THR A 46 15.66 -4.91 -10.08
CA THR A 46 14.88 -5.50 -11.18
C THR A 46 14.44 -4.48 -12.22
N LEU A 47 14.74 -3.19 -11.99
CA LEU A 47 14.39 -2.13 -12.92
C LEU A 47 15.40 -2.02 -14.05
N ILE A 48 14.89 -1.80 -15.25
CA ILE A 48 15.69 -1.55 -16.46
C ILE A 48 15.77 -0.05 -16.66
N VAL A 49 16.96 0.46 -16.96
CA VAL A 49 17.19 1.87 -17.26
C VAL A 49 17.23 2.06 -18.77
N GLU A 50 16.33 2.88 -19.29
CA GLU A 50 16.22 3.18 -20.70
C GLU A 50 16.22 4.69 -20.93
N ARG A 51 17.05 5.16 -21.87
CA ARG A 51 17.11 6.58 -22.23
C ARG A 51 16.04 6.89 -23.26
N VAL A 52 15.07 7.71 -22.89
CA VAL A 52 13.89 8.01 -23.70
C VAL A 52 13.73 9.50 -23.90
N ARG A 53 13.54 9.89 -25.16
CA ARG A 53 13.07 11.22 -25.53
C ARG A 53 11.56 11.29 -25.38
N ILE A 54 11.09 12.17 -24.51
CA ILE A 54 9.68 12.47 -24.30
C ILE A 54 9.30 13.68 -25.14
N ASP A 55 8.37 13.48 -26.06
CA ASP A 55 7.91 14.51 -27.00
C ASP A 55 6.55 15.09 -26.61
N ARG A 56 5.70 14.32 -25.93
CA ARG A 56 4.36 14.75 -25.54
C ARG A 56 4.00 14.27 -24.14
N VAL A 57 3.24 15.08 -23.42
CA VAL A 57 2.69 14.74 -22.11
C VAL A 57 1.20 15.07 -22.08
N GLN A 58 0.42 14.14 -21.54
CA GLN A 58 -1.00 14.29 -21.26
C GLN A 58 -1.23 14.03 -19.78
N HIS A 59 -2.08 14.83 -19.16
CA HIS A 59 -2.45 14.64 -17.76
C HIS A 59 -3.78 13.92 -17.70
N THR A 60 -3.79 12.73 -17.09
CA THR A 60 -5.01 11.98 -16.82
C THR A 60 -5.31 11.99 -15.34
N ARG A 61 -6.57 11.79 -14.95
CA ARG A 61 -6.93 11.50 -13.57
C ARG A 61 -7.19 10.02 -13.44
N GLU A 62 -6.37 9.35 -12.64
CA GLU A 62 -6.58 7.94 -12.33
C GLU A 62 -6.95 7.76 -10.86
N PRO A 63 -7.79 6.75 -10.54
CA PRO A 63 -8.10 6.44 -9.16
C PRO A 63 -6.82 6.03 -8.40
N ALA A 64 -6.53 6.71 -7.29
CA ALA A 64 -5.44 6.30 -6.42
C ALA A 64 -5.83 5.11 -5.54
N GLY A 65 -4.89 4.17 -5.38
CA GLY A 65 -4.98 3.04 -4.46
C GLY A 65 -5.34 1.69 -5.10
N PRO A 66 -5.25 0.60 -4.32
CA PRO A 66 -5.58 -0.75 -4.78
C PRO A 66 -7.06 -0.87 -5.16
N SER A 67 -7.36 -1.82 -6.04
CA SER A 67 -8.73 -2.11 -6.50
C SER A 67 -9.65 -2.44 -5.32
N GLY A 68 -10.61 -1.58 -5.01
CA GLY A 68 -11.60 -1.80 -3.95
C GLY A 68 -12.79 -0.82 -3.95
N PRO A 69 -13.79 -1.02 -3.06
CA PRO A 69 -15.06 -0.29 -3.02
C PRO A 69 -15.00 1.09 -2.36
N SER A 70 -13.85 1.55 -1.85
CA SER A 70 -13.72 2.87 -1.24
C SER A 70 -13.66 3.99 -2.29
N LEU A 71 -14.26 5.15 -1.98
CA LEU A 71 -14.17 6.39 -2.76
C LEU A 71 -12.72 6.67 -3.17
N ARG A 72 -12.46 6.51 -4.47
CA ARG A 72 -11.14 6.77 -5.07
C ARG A 72 -11.01 8.25 -5.34
N THR A 73 -10.11 8.94 -4.63
CA THR A 73 -9.67 10.27 -5.04
C THR A 73 -8.85 10.13 -6.33
N GLY A 74 -9.28 10.79 -7.39
CA GLY A 74 -8.52 10.83 -8.65
C GLY A 74 -7.23 11.61 -8.44
N VAL A 75 -6.09 10.97 -8.71
CA VAL A 75 -4.77 11.61 -8.72
C VAL A 75 -4.43 11.95 -10.15
N ALA A 76 -4.00 13.19 -10.37
CA ALA A 76 -3.47 13.60 -11.66
C ALA A 76 -2.13 12.89 -11.89
N LEU A 77 -2.03 12.10 -12.96
CA LEU A 77 -0.84 11.38 -13.34
C LEU A 77 -0.35 11.88 -14.71
N PRO A 78 0.94 12.19 -14.86
CA PRO A 78 1.53 12.44 -16.17
C PRO A 78 1.60 11.13 -16.97
N LEU A 79 1.02 11.14 -18.16
CA LEU A 79 1.24 10.15 -19.21
C LEU A 79 2.10 10.79 -20.29
N ALA A 80 3.28 10.22 -20.53
CA ALA A 80 4.19 10.74 -21.52
C ALA A 80 4.28 9.80 -22.73
N GLN A 81 4.60 10.36 -23.89
CA GLN A 81 4.77 9.65 -25.15
C GLN A 81 6.06 10.10 -25.83
N SER A 82 6.68 9.16 -26.52
CA SER A 82 7.89 9.35 -27.32
C SER A 82 7.54 9.10 -28.78
N ASP A 83 7.97 9.98 -29.67
CA ASP A 83 7.83 9.78 -31.11
C ASP A 83 8.79 8.70 -31.62
N ASP A 84 9.90 8.44 -30.91
CA ASP A 84 10.84 7.34 -31.18
C ASP A 84 10.24 5.95 -30.86
N TRP A 85 9.27 5.91 -29.93
CA TRP A 85 8.59 4.68 -29.49
C TRP A 85 7.06 4.82 -29.61
N PRO A 86 6.53 4.88 -30.85
CA PRO A 86 5.12 5.16 -31.06
C PRO A 86 4.23 4.10 -30.40
N GLY A 87 3.15 4.58 -29.79
CA GLY A 87 2.10 3.77 -29.13
C GLY A 87 2.52 2.99 -27.88
N ILE A 88 3.71 3.28 -27.34
CA ILE A 88 4.06 2.98 -25.95
C ILE A 88 3.74 4.24 -25.13
N THR A 89 3.09 4.07 -23.99
CA THR A 89 2.78 5.19 -23.08
C THR A 89 3.54 5.03 -21.77
N PHE A 90 4.22 6.07 -21.34
CA PHE A 90 4.95 6.10 -20.07
C PHE A 90 4.09 6.71 -18.98
N ARG A 91 3.83 5.94 -17.92
CA ARG A 91 3.00 6.32 -16.80
C ARG A 91 3.86 6.70 -15.61
N PHE A 92 3.85 7.97 -15.25
CA PHE A 92 4.54 8.49 -14.07
C PHE A 92 3.65 8.32 -12.85
N SER A 93 4.09 7.55 -11.85
CA SER A 93 3.29 7.19 -10.68
C SER A 93 4.10 7.28 -9.39
N GLY A 94 3.43 7.35 -8.24
CA GLY A 94 4.11 7.52 -6.95
C GLY A 94 4.96 8.79 -6.95
N ALA A 95 6.23 8.68 -6.53
CA ALA A 95 7.16 9.80 -6.52
C ALA A 95 7.43 10.38 -7.93
N ALA A 96 7.40 9.55 -8.97
CA ALA A 96 7.60 9.98 -10.35
C ALA A 96 6.49 10.88 -10.88
N ALA A 97 5.28 10.82 -10.30
CA ALA A 97 4.16 11.68 -10.71
C ALA A 97 4.40 13.18 -10.40
N GLY A 98 5.31 13.50 -9.48
CA GLY A 98 5.68 14.87 -9.12
C GLY A 98 6.75 15.50 -10.03
N VAL A 99 7.29 14.75 -10.99
CA VAL A 99 8.33 15.26 -11.89
C VAL A 99 7.70 16.24 -12.89
N SER A 100 8.26 17.46 -12.97
CA SER A 100 7.89 18.42 -14.01
C SER A 100 8.49 17.99 -15.34
N ILE A 101 7.64 17.70 -16.32
CA ILE A 101 8.04 17.27 -17.66
C ILE A 101 7.68 18.38 -18.64
N ILE A 102 8.69 19.00 -19.26
CA ILE A 102 8.54 20.04 -20.28
C ILE A 102 9.10 19.49 -21.59
N PRO A 103 8.27 18.94 -22.49
CA PRO A 103 8.74 18.38 -23.76
C PRO A 103 9.24 19.45 -24.76
N PRO A 104 10.17 19.10 -25.68
CA PRO A 104 10.85 17.82 -25.78
C PRO A 104 11.98 17.70 -24.75
N VAL A 105 12.06 16.57 -24.03
CA VAL A 105 13.09 16.32 -23.00
C VAL A 105 13.55 14.88 -23.03
N VAL A 106 14.83 14.63 -22.72
CA VAL A 106 15.39 13.28 -22.63
C VAL A 106 15.57 12.90 -21.17
N PHE A 107 15.03 11.76 -20.78
CA PHE A 107 15.20 11.19 -19.44
C PHE A 107 15.76 9.78 -19.51
N ASP A 108 16.50 9.40 -18.47
CA ASP A 108 16.79 8.01 -18.17
C ASP A 108 15.67 7.51 -17.24
N LEU A 109 14.82 6.63 -17.78
CA LEU A 109 13.64 6.11 -17.10
C LEU A 109 13.92 4.73 -16.51
N TYR A 110 13.51 4.53 -15.26
CA TYR A 110 13.59 3.23 -14.58
C TYR A 110 12.24 2.51 -14.73
N LEU A 111 12.25 1.42 -15.50
CA LEU A 111 11.06 0.73 -16.01
C LEU A 111 11.06 -0.75 -15.59
N THR A 112 9.88 -1.37 -15.55
CA THR A 112 9.72 -2.80 -15.20
C THR A 112 10.01 -3.76 -16.35
N SER A 113 10.06 -3.25 -17.59
CA SER A 113 10.32 -4.05 -18.79
C SER A 113 10.97 -3.17 -19.86
N SER A 114 11.72 -3.80 -20.76
CA SER A 114 12.45 -3.10 -21.82
C SER A 114 11.51 -2.53 -22.88
N LEU A 115 11.95 -1.47 -23.55
CA LEU A 115 11.19 -0.86 -24.65
C LEU A 115 11.06 -1.82 -25.83
N ALA A 116 12.14 -2.55 -26.12
CA ALA A 116 12.17 -3.53 -27.20
C ALA A 116 11.13 -4.64 -26.99
N GLU A 117 11.00 -5.16 -25.76
CA GLU A 117 10.00 -6.18 -25.44
C GLU A 117 8.57 -5.65 -25.64
N GLN A 118 8.28 -4.42 -25.20
CA GLN A 118 6.94 -3.85 -25.36
C GLN A 118 6.63 -3.49 -26.82
N ALA A 119 7.61 -3.02 -27.57
CA ALA A 119 7.47 -2.77 -28.99
C ALA A 119 7.17 -4.06 -29.76
N GLU A 120 7.86 -5.15 -29.42
CA GLU A 120 7.61 -6.47 -30.02
C GLU A 120 6.24 -7.03 -29.64
N ARG A 121 5.84 -6.92 -28.37
CA ARG A 121 4.50 -7.27 -27.90
C ARG A 121 3.43 -6.51 -28.69
N ARG A 122 3.62 -5.22 -28.94
CA ARG A 122 2.69 -4.42 -29.74
C ARG A 122 2.64 -4.86 -31.20
N ARG A 123 3.77 -5.28 -31.79
CA ARG A 123 3.80 -5.83 -33.16
C ARG A 123 3.01 -7.12 -33.27
N GLN A 124 3.12 -7.99 -32.25
CA GLN A 124 2.38 -9.25 -32.18
C GLN A 124 0.88 -9.02 -31.92
N TRP A 125 0.54 -8.02 -31.11
CA TRP A 125 -0.84 -7.64 -30.79
C TRP A 125 -1.08 -6.14 -31.02
N PRO A 126 -1.41 -5.72 -32.27
CA PRO A 126 -1.53 -4.30 -32.62
C PRO A 126 -2.58 -3.50 -31.83
N ASN A 127 -3.60 -4.19 -31.29
CA ASN A 127 -4.65 -3.58 -30.47
C ASN A 127 -4.25 -3.39 -29.00
N VAL A 128 -3.05 -3.81 -28.61
CA VAL A 128 -2.52 -3.63 -27.25
C VAL A 128 -1.67 -2.36 -27.24
N PHE A 129 -2.04 -1.42 -26.37
CA PHE A 129 -1.30 -0.19 -26.12
C PHE A 129 -0.57 -0.34 -24.78
N PRO A 130 0.70 -0.78 -24.76
CA PRO A 130 1.41 -1.02 -23.53
C PRO A 130 1.62 0.29 -22.75
N GLN A 131 1.29 0.24 -21.46
CA GLN A 131 1.54 1.30 -20.51
C GLN A 131 2.70 0.89 -19.61
N LEU A 132 3.84 1.57 -19.73
CA LEU A 132 5.03 1.32 -18.94
C LEU A 132 5.04 2.21 -17.71
N GLN A 133 5.09 1.60 -16.53
CA GLN A 133 5.15 2.33 -15.28
C GLN A 133 6.59 2.81 -15.02
N VAL A 134 6.72 4.11 -14.76
CA VAL A 134 7.99 4.76 -14.43
C VAL A 134 8.14 4.79 -12.90
N HIS A 135 9.20 4.17 -12.40
CA HIS A 135 9.50 4.08 -10.97
C HIS A 135 10.61 5.03 -10.51
N GLY A 136 11.43 5.50 -11.45
CA GLY A 136 12.53 6.42 -11.22
C GLY A 136 12.83 7.23 -12.47
N VAL A 137 13.43 8.39 -12.30
CA VAL A 137 13.75 9.32 -13.39
C VAL A 137 15.10 9.95 -13.10
N ALA A 138 16.00 9.93 -14.08
CA ALA A 138 17.23 10.71 -14.09
C ALA A 138 17.31 11.60 -15.32
N GLN A 139 18.00 12.74 -15.17
CA GLN A 139 18.29 13.68 -16.24
C GLN A 139 19.74 14.13 -16.11
N ASP A 140 20.51 14.03 -17.19
CA ASP A 140 21.91 14.49 -17.25
C ASP A 140 22.79 13.94 -16.11
N GLY A 141 22.60 12.66 -15.77
CA GLY A 141 23.32 11.98 -14.70
C GLY A 141 22.84 12.31 -13.28
N LYS A 142 21.84 13.18 -13.12
CA LYS A 142 21.21 13.49 -11.83
C LYS A 142 19.90 12.73 -11.69
N LEU A 143 19.77 11.96 -10.61
CA LEU A 143 18.50 11.36 -10.20
C LEU A 143 17.52 12.46 -9.77
N LEU A 144 16.41 12.58 -10.50
CA LEU A 144 15.26 13.41 -10.12
C LEU A 144 14.35 12.65 -9.16
N VAL A 145 14.18 11.35 -9.40
CA VAL A 145 13.44 10.43 -8.55
C VAL A 145 14.26 9.17 -8.38
N ASP A 146 14.67 8.93 -7.14
CA ASP A 146 15.42 7.74 -6.76
C ASP A 146 14.46 6.56 -6.49
N PRO A 147 14.50 5.50 -7.31
CA PRO A 147 13.67 4.32 -7.10
C PRO A 147 14.04 3.57 -5.81
N GLN A 148 15.30 3.64 -5.36
CA GLN A 148 15.77 3.02 -4.12
C GLN A 148 15.09 3.68 -2.92
N ALA A 149 15.15 5.00 -2.82
CA ALA A 149 14.49 5.74 -1.75
C ALA A 149 12.98 5.50 -1.72
N ALA A 150 12.32 5.42 -2.88
CA ALA A 150 10.88 5.14 -2.98
C ALA A 150 10.54 3.71 -2.51
N TYR A 151 11.37 2.73 -2.84
CA TYR A 151 11.24 1.35 -2.38
C TYR A 151 11.44 1.25 -0.87
N ASP A 152 12.51 1.85 -0.34
CA ASP A 152 12.86 1.80 1.08
C ASP A 152 11.79 2.48 1.95
N LEU A 153 11.26 3.63 1.53
CA LEU A 153 10.15 4.30 2.20
C LEU A 153 8.91 3.38 2.27
N SER A 154 8.56 2.75 1.15
CA SER A 154 7.38 1.89 1.05
C SER A 154 7.56 0.61 1.88
N ALA A 155 8.75 0.00 1.84
CA ALA A 155 9.12 -1.15 2.64
C ALA A 155 9.09 -0.83 4.14
N HIS A 156 9.60 0.35 4.53
CA HIS A 156 9.57 0.82 5.91
C HIS A 156 8.15 1.06 6.40
N GLN A 157 7.30 1.74 5.63
CA GLN A 157 5.89 1.94 5.98
C GLN A 157 5.13 0.62 6.13
N LYS A 158 5.38 -0.35 5.24
CA LYS A 158 4.80 -1.69 5.34
C LYS A 158 5.25 -2.41 6.62
N ARG A 159 6.53 -2.34 6.95
CA ARG A 159 7.08 -2.91 8.20
C ARG A 159 6.48 -2.24 9.43
N GLN A 160 6.36 -0.91 9.45
CA GLN A 160 5.74 -0.18 10.56
C GLN A 160 4.29 -0.59 10.77
N GLY A 161 3.48 -0.64 9.70
CA GLY A 161 2.09 -1.10 9.78
C GLY A 161 1.98 -2.52 10.36
N ALA A 162 2.83 -3.44 9.90
CA ALA A 162 2.88 -4.80 10.43
C ALA A 162 3.30 -4.83 11.92
N LEU A 163 4.33 -4.06 12.30
CA LEU A 163 4.78 -3.95 13.70
C LEU A 163 3.68 -3.39 14.62
N PHE A 164 2.93 -2.38 14.17
CA PHE A 164 1.76 -1.89 14.90
C PHE A 164 0.69 -2.98 15.02
N GLY A 165 0.39 -3.67 13.92
CA GLY A 165 -0.56 -4.79 13.89
C GLY A 165 -0.21 -5.88 14.92
N TYR A 166 1.05 -6.33 14.92
CA TYR A 166 1.56 -7.31 15.88
C TYR A 166 1.61 -6.77 17.31
N GLY A 167 1.97 -5.50 17.50
CA GLY A 167 2.02 -4.86 18.81
C GLY A 167 0.65 -4.83 19.49
N PHE A 168 -0.40 -4.42 18.76
CA PHE A 168 -1.77 -4.44 19.26
C PHE A 168 -2.28 -5.87 19.50
N LEU A 169 -1.90 -6.82 18.63
CA LEU A 169 -2.25 -8.23 18.81
C LEU A 169 -1.62 -8.82 20.09
N ALA A 170 -0.36 -8.49 20.36
CA ALA A 170 0.32 -8.90 21.59
C ALA A 170 -0.35 -8.30 22.84
N LEU A 171 -0.71 -7.01 22.79
CA LEU A 171 -1.44 -6.36 23.88
C LEU A 171 -2.84 -6.96 24.11
N ALA A 172 -3.50 -7.45 23.06
CA ALA A 172 -4.81 -8.10 23.14
C ALA A 172 -4.80 -9.38 23.99
N VAL A 173 -3.63 -10.00 24.21
CA VAL A 173 -3.50 -11.20 25.07
C VAL A 173 -3.87 -10.89 26.52
N VAL A 174 -3.55 -9.70 27.03
CA VAL A 174 -3.80 -9.33 28.45
C VAL A 174 -5.30 -9.33 28.80
N PRO A 175 -6.18 -8.59 28.09
CA PRO A 175 -7.61 -8.65 28.35
C PRO A 175 -8.21 -10.02 28.03
N ALA A 176 -7.70 -10.74 27.03
CA ALA A 176 -8.14 -12.10 26.72
C ALA A 176 -7.90 -13.07 27.90
N VAL A 177 -6.71 -13.05 28.50
CA VAL A 177 -6.39 -13.87 29.69
C VAL A 177 -7.29 -13.50 30.87
N PHE A 178 -7.56 -12.20 31.07
CA PHE A 178 -8.48 -11.74 32.12
C PHE A 178 -9.91 -12.25 31.91
N LEU A 179 -10.41 -12.21 30.67
CA LEU A 179 -11.72 -12.73 30.30
C LEU A 179 -11.82 -14.24 30.53
N VAL A 180 -10.83 -15.02 30.08
CA VAL A 180 -10.79 -16.47 30.30
C VAL A 180 -10.78 -16.81 31.79
N ARG A 181 -9.98 -16.12 32.60
CA ARG A 181 -9.94 -16.32 34.06
C ARG A 181 -11.27 -15.97 34.72
N ARG A 182 -11.93 -14.89 34.29
CA ARG A 182 -13.27 -14.49 34.77
C ARG A 182 -14.33 -15.51 34.37
N ALA A 183 -14.34 -15.97 33.11
CA ALA A 183 -15.27 -16.97 32.60
C ALA A 183 -15.15 -18.29 33.37
N ARG A 184 -13.92 -18.76 33.65
CA ARG A 184 -13.70 -19.97 34.47
C ARG A 184 -14.25 -19.82 35.89
N LYS A 185 -14.12 -18.65 36.53
CA LYS A 185 -14.70 -18.39 37.87
C LYS A 185 -16.22 -18.40 37.85
N VAL A 186 -16.85 -17.77 36.85
CA VAL A 186 -18.31 -17.76 36.69
C VAL A 186 -18.83 -19.17 36.42
N PHE A 187 -18.16 -19.93 35.56
CA PHE A 187 -18.52 -21.31 35.24
C PHE A 187 -18.40 -22.24 36.47
N ALA A 188 -17.35 -22.08 37.28
CA ALA A 188 -17.20 -22.82 38.53
C ALA A 188 -18.29 -22.48 39.56
N LEU A 189 -18.73 -21.21 39.62
CA LEU A 189 -19.83 -20.78 40.49
C LEU A 189 -21.20 -21.27 40.03
N LEU A 190 -21.39 -21.56 38.74
CA LEU A 190 -22.65 -22.10 38.19
C LEU A 190 -22.79 -23.61 38.35
N MET A 191 -21.70 -24.33 38.62
CA MET A 191 -21.68 -25.79 38.79
C MET A 191 -21.66 -26.26 40.26
N ASN A 192 -21.56 -25.33 41.21
CA ASN A 192 -21.77 -25.57 42.65
C ASN A 192 -23.17 -25.12 43.05
#